data_AF-A0A6I6XPA8-F1
#
_entry.id   AF-A0A6I6XPA8-F1
#
_cell.length_a   1.000
_cell.length_b   1.000
_cell.length_c   1.000
_cell.angle_alpha   90.00
_cell.angle_beta   90.00
_cell.angle_gamma   90.00
#
_symmetry.space_group_name_H-M   'P 1'
#
loop_
_entity.id
_entity.type
_entity.pdbx_description
1 polymer ?
#
loop_
_entity_poly.entity_id
_entity_poly.type
_entity_poly.pdbx_seq_one_letter_code
_entity_poly.pdbx_strand_id
1 'polypeptide(L)'
;MSMDRDMSQDLLEQVNQALNLGTPLRIQGGNSKAMLGRPVAGEILDTRNHRGIVSYDPTELVLTARAGTPLLEIEAALHEAGQMLPCEPPHLGAEATLGGMVAAGLSGPRRPWAGSVRDYVLGTRVITGHGKLLRFGGEVMKNVAGFDVSRLMAGSFGCLGLLTEVSLKVLPRPRECLSLRLPMDRHQALAELAEWGQQPLPISAACHDGEALHLRLEGGEGSVQSARQRLGGDVLDSRFWSDLREQRLAFFNDPAPLWRLSVPTASGELDLPGQQLVDWGGAQRWLKSTAPAHLIREQAAKVGGHATRYAPGDDSSAPLPAALMRYHLALKQQLDPQGVFNPGRLYPDL
;
A
#
# COMPACT_ATOMS: atom_id res chain seq x y z
N MET A 1 -11.25 25.00 9.53
CA MET A 1 -12.64 24.50 9.43
C MET A 1 -12.55 23.12 8.79
N SER A 2 -12.78 22.05 9.55
CA SER A 2 -12.90 20.71 8.96
C SER A 2 -14.12 20.76 8.04
N MET A 3 -13.90 20.62 6.73
CA MET A 3 -14.99 20.50 5.76
C MET A 3 -15.49 19.06 5.81
N ASP A 4 -16.17 18.74 6.90
CA ASP A 4 -16.91 17.49 7.00
C ASP A 4 -18.05 17.53 5.99
N ARG A 5 -18.01 16.63 5.00
CA ARG A 5 -18.97 16.60 3.90
C ARG A 5 -19.28 15.17 3.50
N ASP A 6 -20.51 14.77 3.79
CA ASP A 6 -21.09 13.54 3.27
C ASP A 6 -21.65 13.78 1.85
N MET A 7 -21.22 12.96 0.89
CA MET A 7 -21.67 12.96 -0.50
C MET A 7 -22.08 11.55 -0.93
N SER A 8 -22.40 10.68 0.03
CA SER A 8 -22.73 9.29 -0.26
C SER A 8 -23.93 9.17 -1.20
N GLN A 9 -24.95 10.03 -1.04
CA GLN A 9 -26.11 10.06 -1.93
C GLN A 9 -25.75 10.58 -3.32
N ASP A 10 -25.06 11.72 -3.42
CA ASP A 10 -24.61 12.28 -4.70
C ASP A 10 -23.73 11.31 -5.51
N LEU A 11 -22.82 10.60 -4.82
CA LEU A 11 -21.96 9.59 -5.45
C LEU A 11 -22.78 8.37 -5.91
N LEU A 12 -23.77 7.95 -5.12
CA LEU A 12 -24.67 6.86 -5.49
C LEU A 12 -25.52 7.21 -6.71
N GLU A 13 -26.02 8.44 -6.79
CA GLU A 13 -26.78 8.95 -7.93
C GLU A 13 -25.93 8.98 -9.20
N GLN A 14 -24.69 9.49 -9.13
CA GLN A 14 -23.75 9.46 -10.26
C GLN A 14 -23.44 8.04 -10.73
N VAL A 15 -23.25 7.09 -9.81
CA VAL A 15 -23.06 5.67 -10.16
C VAL A 15 -24.31 5.11 -10.83
N ASN A 16 -25.50 5.38 -10.30
CA ASN A 16 -26.76 4.91 -10.89
C ASN A 16 -26.98 5.48 -12.30
N GLN A 17 -26.64 6.76 -12.51
CA GLN A 17 -26.68 7.37 -13.83
C GLN A 17 -25.73 6.67 -14.80
N ALA A 18 -24.49 6.39 -14.39
CA ALA A 18 -23.52 5.69 -15.21
C ALA A 18 -23.97 4.25 -15.54
N LEU A 19 -24.53 3.53 -14.57
CA LEU A 19 -25.11 2.19 -14.76
C LEU A 19 -26.28 2.21 -15.75
N ASN A 20 -27.13 3.23 -15.71
CA ASN A 20 -28.26 3.37 -16.64
C ASN A 20 -27.78 3.69 -18.07
N LEU A 21 -26.69 4.43 -18.22
CA LEU A 21 -26.13 4.85 -19.51
C LEU A 21 -25.11 3.84 -20.07
N GLY A 22 -24.64 2.88 -19.27
CA GLY A 22 -23.54 1.99 -19.63
C GLY A 22 -22.20 2.71 -19.75
N THR A 23 -22.03 3.83 -19.02
CA THR A 23 -20.83 4.67 -19.09
C THR A 23 -19.76 4.20 -18.11
N PRO A 24 -18.56 3.81 -18.58
CA PRO A 24 -17.44 3.51 -17.69
C PRO A 24 -17.06 4.67 -16.78
N LEU A 25 -16.78 4.36 -15.52
CA LEU A 25 -16.35 5.31 -14.50
C LEU A 25 -14.89 5.11 -14.15
N ARG A 26 -14.14 6.22 -14.19
CA ARG A 26 -12.78 6.33 -13.67
C ARG A 26 -12.83 6.92 -12.26
N ILE A 27 -12.84 6.06 -11.24
CA ILE A 27 -12.83 6.49 -9.84
C ILE A 27 -11.50 7.18 -9.53
N GLN A 28 -11.58 8.39 -8.99
CA GLN A 28 -10.43 9.23 -8.74
C GLN A 28 -10.54 9.94 -7.39
N GLY A 29 -9.55 9.74 -6.52
CA GLY A 29 -9.32 10.62 -5.38
C GLY A 29 -8.33 11.73 -5.75
N GLY A 30 -7.23 11.83 -5.00
CA GLY A 30 -6.13 12.77 -5.27
C GLY A 30 -5.31 12.57 -6.54
N ASN A 31 -5.58 11.51 -7.32
CA ASN A 31 -4.84 11.15 -8.53
C ASN A 31 -3.31 10.94 -8.37
N SER A 32 -2.78 10.93 -7.13
CA SER A 32 -1.34 10.82 -6.84
C SER A 32 -0.71 9.48 -7.24
N LYS A 33 -1.54 8.47 -7.49
CA LYS A 33 -1.12 7.10 -7.86
C LYS A 33 -1.52 6.72 -9.29
N ALA A 34 -1.79 7.72 -10.14
CA ALA A 34 -2.25 7.53 -11.51
C ALA A 34 -1.28 6.68 -12.36
N MET A 35 0.01 6.72 -12.03
CA MET A 35 1.08 5.99 -12.72
C MET A 35 1.03 4.46 -12.52
N LEU A 36 0.16 3.96 -11.64
CA LEU A 36 0.04 2.52 -11.34
C LEU A 36 -1.19 1.92 -12.02
N GLY A 37 -1.05 0.72 -12.58
CA GLY A 37 -2.12 0.06 -13.30
C GLY A 37 -2.27 0.58 -14.74
N ARG A 38 -3.24 0.04 -15.47
CA ARG A 38 -3.50 0.42 -16.87
C ARG A 38 -4.30 1.74 -16.94
N PRO A 39 -4.11 2.57 -17.98
CA PRO A 39 -4.99 3.70 -18.22
C PRO A 39 -6.45 3.25 -18.37
N VAL A 40 -7.37 4.00 -17.78
CA VAL A 40 -8.82 3.72 -17.83
C VAL A 40 -9.48 4.79 -18.69
N ALA A 41 -10.24 4.35 -19.69
CA ALA A 41 -11.18 5.19 -20.41
C ALA A 41 -12.51 5.23 -19.65
N GLY A 42 -13.04 6.42 -19.39
CA GLY A 42 -14.28 6.61 -18.64
C GLY A 42 -14.43 8.01 -18.07
N GLU A 43 -15.64 8.33 -17.62
CA GLU A 43 -15.93 9.59 -16.96
C GLU A 43 -15.33 9.61 -15.55
N ILE A 44 -14.78 10.75 -15.14
CA ILE A 44 -14.13 10.87 -13.83
C ILE A 44 -15.21 10.92 -12.75
N LEU A 45 -15.13 9.98 -11.80
CA LEU A 45 -15.89 10.03 -10.56
C LEU A 45 -14.97 10.51 -9.43
N ASP A 46 -15.04 11.80 -9.10
CA ASP A 46 -14.18 12.45 -8.12
C ASP A 46 -14.72 12.27 -6.69
N THR A 47 -13.91 11.67 -5.82
CA THR A 47 -14.28 11.40 -4.43
C THR A 47 -13.80 12.45 -3.43
N ARG A 48 -12.96 13.42 -3.83
CA ARG A 48 -12.26 14.33 -2.90
C ARG A 48 -13.20 15.19 -2.06
N ASN A 49 -14.39 15.49 -2.56
CA ASN A 49 -15.39 16.26 -1.83
C ASN A 49 -16.14 15.42 -0.77
N HIS A 50 -16.06 14.08 -0.83
CA HIS A 50 -16.56 13.19 0.21
C HIS A 50 -15.48 13.02 1.30
N ARG A 51 -15.41 13.99 2.20
CA ARG A 51 -14.27 14.23 3.10
C ARG A 51 -14.71 14.38 4.54
N GLY A 52 -13.87 13.93 5.46
CA GLY A 52 -14.06 14.09 6.90
C GLY A 52 -13.88 12.78 7.66
N ILE A 53 -13.38 12.88 8.88
CA ILE A 53 -13.32 11.79 9.85
C ILE A 53 -14.72 11.61 10.43
N VAL A 54 -15.31 10.43 10.20
CA VAL A 54 -16.68 10.08 10.63
C VAL A 54 -16.69 9.74 12.12
N SER A 55 -15.72 8.95 12.57
CA SER A 55 -15.53 8.62 13.97
C SER A 55 -14.05 8.36 14.24
N TYR A 56 -13.59 8.73 15.44
CA TYR A 56 -12.25 8.39 15.91
C TYR A 56 -12.32 8.09 17.39
N ASP A 57 -11.98 6.86 17.75
CA ASP A 57 -11.82 6.42 19.14
C ASP A 57 -10.34 6.10 19.38
N PRO A 58 -9.58 7.01 20.02
CA PRO A 58 -8.17 6.80 20.33
C PRO A 58 -7.95 5.65 21.34
N THR A 59 -8.91 5.35 22.22
CA THR A 59 -8.76 4.27 23.21
C THR A 59 -8.91 2.91 22.56
N GLU A 60 -9.87 2.76 21.65
CA GLU A 60 -10.07 1.53 20.89
C GLU A 60 -9.10 1.38 19.69
N LEU A 61 -8.30 2.42 19.40
CA LEU A 61 -7.39 2.48 18.26
C LEU A 61 -8.11 2.28 16.92
N VAL A 62 -9.29 2.88 16.77
CA VAL A 62 -10.11 2.79 15.55
C VAL A 62 -10.44 4.17 15.01
N LEU A 63 -10.19 4.38 13.72
CA LEU A 63 -10.57 5.57 12.98
C LEU A 63 -11.42 5.20 11.77
N THR A 64 -12.58 5.81 11.62
CA THR A 64 -13.41 5.74 10.41
C THR A 64 -13.43 7.09 9.72
N ALA A 65 -13.12 7.12 8.43
CA ALA A 65 -13.14 8.34 7.65
C ALA A 65 -13.65 8.10 6.23
N ARG A 66 -14.11 9.18 5.61
CA ARG A 66 -14.60 9.18 4.22
C ARG A 66 -13.43 9.04 3.26
N ALA A 67 -13.67 8.37 2.13
CA ALA A 67 -12.67 7.97 1.17
C ALA A 67 -11.93 9.15 0.51
N GLY A 68 -12.58 10.32 0.40
CA GLY A 68 -11.97 11.54 -0.11
C GLY A 68 -11.10 12.28 0.90
N THR A 69 -11.06 11.84 2.16
CA THR A 69 -10.28 12.50 3.21
C THR A 69 -8.78 12.42 2.89
N PRO A 70 -8.06 13.55 2.86
CA PRO A 70 -6.61 13.57 2.66
C PRO A 70 -5.87 12.76 3.72
N LEU A 71 -4.85 12.01 3.33
CA LEU A 71 -4.01 11.26 4.27
C LEU A 71 -3.32 12.17 5.28
N LEU A 72 -2.89 13.36 4.86
CA LEU A 72 -2.27 14.35 5.73
C LEU A 72 -3.22 14.80 6.86
N GLU A 73 -4.52 14.88 6.60
CA GLU A 73 -5.51 15.23 7.62
C GLU A 73 -5.68 14.10 8.65
N ILE A 74 -5.72 12.85 8.17
CA ILE A 74 -5.79 11.66 9.03
C ILE A 74 -4.53 11.55 9.88
N GLU A 75 -3.35 11.66 9.26
CA GLU A 75 -2.07 11.59 9.96
C GLU A 75 -1.91 12.69 11.01
N ALA A 76 -2.39 13.92 10.73
CA ALA A 76 -2.41 15.01 11.70
C ALA A 76 -3.30 14.67 12.92
N ALA A 77 -4.53 14.21 12.69
CA ALA A 77 -5.44 13.82 13.78
C ALA A 77 -4.87 12.66 14.63
N LEU A 78 -4.25 11.68 13.99
CA LEU A 78 -3.57 10.58 14.70
C LEU A 78 -2.36 11.08 15.48
N HIS A 79 -1.57 11.99 14.90
CA HIS A 79 -0.39 12.55 15.55
C HIS A 79 -0.73 13.30 16.84
N GLU A 80 -1.81 14.10 16.83
CA GLU A 80 -2.32 14.81 18.01
C GLU A 80 -2.66 13.84 19.17
N ALA A 81 -3.12 12.63 18.85
CA ALA A 81 -3.41 11.58 19.82
C ALA A 81 -2.22 10.65 20.12
N GLY A 82 -1.01 10.94 19.59
CA GLY A 82 0.17 10.09 19.78
C GLY A 82 0.09 8.74 19.03
N GLN A 83 -0.67 8.68 17.94
CA GLN A 83 -0.93 7.49 17.13
C GLN A 83 -0.42 7.64 15.70
N MET A 84 -0.45 6.55 14.93
CA MET A 84 0.02 6.51 13.55
C MET A 84 -0.73 5.47 12.71
N LEU A 85 -0.68 5.65 11.39
CA LEU A 85 -1.01 4.60 10.42
C LEU A 85 0.11 3.55 10.42
N PRO A 86 -0.18 2.27 10.73
CA PRO A 86 0.87 1.28 10.94
C PRO A 86 1.66 0.93 9.68
N CYS A 87 0.99 0.83 8.54
CA CYS A 87 1.62 0.41 7.29
C CYS A 87 2.44 1.51 6.60
N GLU A 88 2.49 2.73 7.16
CA GLU A 88 3.20 3.91 6.60
C GLU A 88 2.99 4.07 5.09
N PRO A 89 1.74 4.23 4.62
CA PRO A 89 1.43 4.18 3.20
C PRO A 89 2.11 5.34 2.44
N PRO A 90 2.62 5.11 1.22
CA PRO A 90 3.19 6.19 0.42
C PRO A 90 2.11 7.13 -0.10
N HIS A 91 2.38 8.43 -0.04
CA HIS A 91 1.46 9.46 -0.50
C HIS A 91 1.56 9.61 -2.03
N LEU A 92 2.80 9.69 -2.53
CA LEU A 92 3.18 9.94 -3.93
C LEU A 92 2.58 11.24 -4.49
N GLY A 93 2.36 12.21 -3.60
CA GLY A 93 1.74 13.51 -3.88
C GLY A 93 0.88 13.97 -2.70
N ALA A 94 0.82 15.29 -2.46
CA ALA A 94 0.15 15.88 -1.30
C ALA A 94 -1.37 15.64 -1.26
N GLU A 95 -1.99 15.40 -2.42
CA GLU A 95 -3.43 15.18 -2.56
C GLU A 95 -3.88 13.75 -2.21
N ALA A 96 -2.97 12.87 -1.76
CA ALA A 96 -3.29 11.48 -1.46
C ALA A 96 -4.48 11.36 -0.50
N THR A 97 -5.45 10.48 -0.84
CA THR A 97 -6.68 10.29 -0.07
C THR A 97 -6.74 8.88 0.53
N LEU A 98 -7.54 8.72 1.60
CA LEU A 98 -7.78 7.43 2.25
C LEU A 98 -8.27 6.34 1.28
N GLY A 99 -9.27 6.67 0.45
CA GLY A 99 -9.81 5.74 -0.53
C GLY A 99 -8.77 5.32 -1.56
N GLY A 100 -7.99 6.27 -2.09
CA GLY A 100 -6.91 5.98 -3.02
C GLY A 100 -5.78 5.15 -2.38
N MET A 101 -5.46 5.39 -1.11
CA MET A 101 -4.49 4.62 -0.34
C MET A 101 -4.93 3.15 -0.20
N VAL A 102 -6.17 2.90 0.24
CA VAL A 102 -6.71 1.54 0.37
C VAL A 102 -6.79 0.87 -0.99
N ALA A 103 -7.40 1.53 -1.98
CA ALA A 103 -7.58 0.96 -3.31
C ALA A 103 -6.25 0.58 -3.98
N ALA A 104 -5.17 1.35 -3.77
CA ALA A 104 -3.85 1.01 -4.29
C ALA A 104 -3.11 -0.04 -3.44
N GLY A 105 -3.49 -0.24 -2.19
CA GLY A 105 -2.94 -1.29 -1.31
C GLY A 105 -1.43 -1.16 -1.02
N LEU A 106 -0.86 0.04 -1.19
CA LEU A 106 0.57 0.28 -1.02
C LEU A 106 0.93 0.46 0.45
N SER A 107 2.07 -0.09 0.87
CA SER A 107 2.60 0.07 2.22
C SER A 107 4.04 0.58 2.15
N GLY A 108 4.50 1.25 3.19
CA GLY A 108 5.85 1.78 3.30
C GLY A 108 6.82 0.81 3.98
N PRO A 109 7.99 1.32 4.42
CA PRO A 109 9.10 0.50 4.91
C PRO A 109 8.77 -0.41 6.10
N ARG A 110 7.76 -0.07 6.91
CA ARG A 110 7.35 -0.89 8.08
C ARG A 110 6.62 -2.19 7.74
N ARG A 111 6.17 -2.39 6.50
CA ARG A 111 5.27 -3.50 6.15
C ARG A 111 5.69 -4.87 6.71
N PRO A 112 6.96 -5.29 6.70
CA PRO A 112 7.34 -6.61 7.23
C PRO A 112 7.10 -6.79 8.73
N TRP A 113 7.20 -5.71 9.50
CA TRP A 113 7.13 -5.75 10.96
C TRP A 113 5.76 -5.34 11.51
N ALA A 114 5.03 -4.49 10.77
CA ALA A 114 3.69 -4.06 11.20
C ALA A 114 2.57 -4.63 10.33
N GLY A 115 2.82 -5.18 9.16
CA GLY A 115 1.77 -5.61 8.22
C GLY A 115 1.39 -4.55 7.19
N SER A 116 0.53 -4.94 6.27
CA SER A 116 0.09 -4.17 5.11
C SER A 116 -1.18 -3.36 5.40
N VAL A 117 -1.51 -2.40 4.52
CA VAL A 117 -2.79 -1.66 4.58
C VAL A 117 -3.98 -2.60 4.79
N ARG A 118 -4.00 -3.72 4.07
CA ARG A 118 -5.06 -4.73 4.13
C ARG A 118 -5.28 -5.27 5.55
N ASP A 119 -4.21 -5.46 6.31
CA ASP A 119 -4.27 -6.06 7.65
C ASP A 119 -4.94 -5.13 8.67
N TYR A 120 -4.96 -3.82 8.37
CA TYR A 120 -5.54 -2.77 9.22
C TYR A 120 -6.93 -2.32 8.79
N VAL A 121 -7.46 -2.79 7.66
CA VAL A 121 -8.86 -2.53 7.28
C VAL A 121 -9.79 -3.37 8.16
N LEU A 122 -10.64 -2.69 8.94
CA LEU A 122 -11.65 -3.31 9.80
C LEU A 122 -13.03 -3.38 9.14
N GLY A 123 -13.35 -2.36 8.33
CA GLY A 123 -14.62 -2.24 7.65
C GLY A 123 -14.58 -1.22 6.53
N THR A 124 -15.51 -1.35 5.58
CA THR A 124 -15.67 -0.43 4.46
C THR A 124 -17.14 -0.19 4.16
N ARG A 125 -17.46 0.99 3.63
CA ARG A 125 -18.71 1.23 2.91
C ARG A 125 -18.39 1.38 1.44
N VAL A 126 -19.14 0.68 0.59
CA VAL A 126 -18.85 0.55 -0.83
C VAL A 126 -20.12 0.72 -1.64
N ILE A 127 -20.08 1.56 -2.69
CA ILE A 127 -21.11 1.56 -3.73
C ILE A 127 -20.73 0.52 -4.78
N THR A 128 -21.61 -0.45 -5.00
CA THR A 128 -21.41 -1.55 -5.96
C THR A 128 -22.06 -1.26 -7.31
N GLY A 129 -21.72 -2.04 -8.35
CA GLY A 129 -22.31 -1.92 -9.70
C GLY A 129 -23.75 -2.43 -9.77
N HIS A 130 -24.35 -2.77 -8.63
CA HIS A 130 -25.79 -2.95 -8.47
C HIS A 130 -26.52 -1.66 -8.08
N GLY A 131 -25.82 -0.54 -7.99
CA GLY A 131 -26.42 0.74 -7.58
C GLY A 131 -26.80 0.77 -6.10
N LYS A 132 -26.03 0.09 -5.24
CA LYS A 132 -26.31 -0.04 -3.81
C LYS A 132 -25.10 0.35 -2.98
N LEU A 133 -25.36 1.13 -1.92
CA LEU A 133 -24.39 1.39 -0.86
C LEU A 133 -24.44 0.25 0.17
N LEU A 134 -23.38 -0.54 0.24
CA LEU A 134 -23.25 -1.68 1.14
C LEU A 134 -22.21 -1.41 2.23
N ARG A 135 -22.38 -2.07 3.38
CA ARG A 135 -21.42 -2.06 4.50
C ARG A 135 -20.80 -3.44 4.62
N PHE A 136 -19.47 -3.49 4.71
CA PHE A 136 -18.69 -4.71 4.91
C PHE A 136 -17.78 -4.56 6.14
N GLY A 137 -17.60 -5.66 6.87
CA GLY A 137 -16.83 -5.65 8.12
C GLY A 137 -17.54 -4.92 9.26
N GLY A 138 -16.77 -4.60 10.30
CA GLY A 138 -17.28 -3.97 11.52
C GLY A 138 -16.14 -3.45 12.38
N GLU A 139 -16.43 -2.51 13.27
CA GLU A 139 -15.45 -1.85 14.14
C GLU A 139 -14.96 -2.76 15.30
N VAL A 140 -15.55 -3.95 15.46
CA VAL A 140 -15.25 -4.89 16.55
C VAL A 140 -14.20 -5.93 16.16
N MET A 141 -13.27 -6.23 17.07
CA MET A 141 -12.15 -7.17 16.87
C MET A 141 -12.55 -8.63 16.55
N LYS A 142 -13.81 -9.02 16.74
CA LYS A 142 -14.31 -10.38 16.46
C LYS A 142 -15.35 -10.34 15.35
N ASN A 143 -14.91 -10.43 14.09
CA ASN A 143 -15.77 -10.68 12.95
C ASN A 143 -15.66 -12.17 12.58
N VAL A 144 -16.59 -13.00 13.09
CA VAL A 144 -16.53 -14.48 12.98
C VAL A 144 -17.53 -15.04 11.95
N ALA A 145 -18.20 -14.19 11.17
CA ALA A 145 -19.17 -14.63 10.16
C ALA A 145 -18.97 -13.92 8.81
N GLY A 146 -18.91 -14.72 7.73
CA GLY A 146 -18.88 -14.25 6.35
C GLY A 146 -17.49 -14.08 5.73
N PHE A 147 -17.46 -13.72 4.45
CA PHE A 147 -16.23 -13.40 3.73
C PHE A 147 -15.75 -11.98 4.05
N ASP A 148 -14.44 -11.78 4.20
CA ASP A 148 -13.85 -10.48 4.51
C ASP A 148 -13.71 -9.60 3.26
N VAL A 149 -14.86 -9.12 2.77
CA VAL A 149 -14.95 -8.23 1.60
C VAL A 149 -14.27 -6.88 1.88
N SER A 150 -14.28 -6.41 3.14
CA SER A 150 -13.58 -5.19 3.56
C SER A 150 -12.11 -5.21 3.18
N ARG A 151 -11.42 -6.31 3.49
CA ARG A 151 -10.00 -6.46 3.16
C ARG A 151 -9.74 -6.74 1.67
N LEU A 152 -10.72 -7.24 0.93
CA LEU A 152 -10.62 -7.44 -0.52
C LEU A 152 -10.52 -6.10 -1.28
N MET A 153 -11.09 -5.01 -0.72
CA MET A 153 -11.02 -3.70 -1.34
C MET A 153 -9.59 -3.13 -1.37
N ALA A 154 -8.72 -3.58 -0.48
CA ALA A 154 -7.33 -3.17 -0.45
C ALA A 154 -6.56 -3.74 -1.65
N GLY A 155 -6.02 -2.87 -2.50
CA GLY A 155 -5.37 -3.29 -3.75
C GLY A 155 -6.33 -3.59 -4.91
N SER A 156 -7.62 -3.29 -4.76
CA SER A 156 -8.62 -3.50 -5.83
C SER A 156 -8.53 -2.49 -6.99
N PHE A 157 -7.76 -1.40 -6.82
CA PHE A 157 -7.71 -0.25 -7.72
C PHE A 157 -9.10 0.32 -8.08
N GLY A 158 -10.10 0.13 -7.21
CA GLY A 158 -11.48 0.59 -7.43
C GLY A 158 -12.28 -0.28 -8.40
N CYS A 159 -11.72 -1.36 -8.95
CA CYS A 159 -12.44 -2.24 -9.88
C CYS A 159 -13.61 -2.99 -9.23
N LEU A 160 -13.61 -3.15 -7.91
CA LEU A 160 -14.64 -3.91 -7.19
C LEU A 160 -15.76 -3.03 -6.62
N GLY A 161 -15.70 -1.73 -6.83
CA GLY A 161 -16.66 -0.77 -6.29
C GLY A 161 -16.00 0.50 -5.78
N LEU A 162 -16.85 1.49 -5.54
CA LEU A 162 -16.46 2.79 -5.02
C LEU A 162 -16.42 2.77 -3.49
N LEU A 163 -15.22 2.89 -2.91
CA LEU A 163 -15.06 3.14 -1.47
C LEU A 163 -15.63 4.51 -1.11
N THR A 164 -16.57 4.54 -0.15
CA THR A 164 -17.14 5.76 0.43
C THR A 164 -16.58 6.01 1.82
N GLU A 165 -16.51 4.99 2.67
CA GLU A 165 -15.89 5.08 4.00
C GLU A 165 -14.98 3.88 4.27
N VAL A 166 -13.94 4.10 5.09
CA VAL A 166 -13.03 3.05 5.56
C VAL A 166 -12.81 3.21 7.06
N SER A 167 -12.98 2.11 7.79
CA SER A 167 -12.59 1.97 9.19
C SER A 167 -11.24 1.26 9.27
N LEU A 168 -10.27 1.88 9.93
CA LEU A 168 -8.91 1.40 10.10
C LEU A 168 -8.57 1.19 11.57
N LYS A 169 -7.84 0.11 11.86
CA LYS A 169 -7.09 0.01 13.10
C LYS A 169 -5.82 0.87 13.00
N VAL A 170 -5.56 1.68 14.01
CA VAL A 170 -4.35 2.50 14.15
C VAL A 170 -3.48 1.96 15.28
N LEU A 171 -2.26 2.47 15.42
CA LEU A 171 -1.37 2.06 16.51
C LEU A 171 -0.77 3.27 17.23
N PRO A 172 -0.42 3.13 18.53
CA PRO A 172 0.42 4.12 19.21
C PRO A 172 1.74 4.33 18.48
N ARG A 173 2.26 5.55 18.52
CA ARG A 173 3.62 5.84 18.08
C ARG A 173 4.63 5.21 19.04
N PRO A 174 5.78 4.74 18.52
CA PRO A 174 6.87 4.29 19.39
C PRO A 174 7.35 5.43 20.29
N ARG A 175 7.88 5.09 21.47
CA ARG A 175 8.45 6.08 22.39
C ARG A 175 9.80 6.59 21.92
N GLU A 176 10.59 5.68 21.33
CA GLU A 176 11.92 5.97 20.80
C GLU A 176 12.04 5.42 19.38
N CYS A 177 12.71 6.19 18.51
CA CYS A 177 13.01 5.82 17.13
C CYS A 177 14.45 6.21 16.81
N LEU A 178 15.26 5.24 16.37
CA LEU A 178 16.64 5.44 15.97
C LEU A 178 16.89 4.81 14.61
N SER A 179 17.53 5.55 13.71
CA SER A 179 17.96 5.01 12.42
C SER A 179 19.47 4.83 12.39
N LEU A 180 19.93 3.73 11.81
CA LEU A 180 21.34 3.35 11.75
C LEU A 180 21.74 3.05 10.30
N ARG A 181 22.97 3.39 9.94
CA ARG A 181 23.63 3.01 8.70
C ARG A 181 24.82 2.11 9.02
N LEU A 182 24.82 0.91 8.46
CA LEU A 182 25.88 -0.08 8.65
C LEU A 182 26.58 -0.31 7.30
N PRO A 183 27.88 0.00 7.18
CA PRO A 183 28.64 -0.24 5.95
C PRO A 183 28.89 -1.74 5.77
N MET A 184 28.09 -2.37 4.92
CA MET A 184 28.19 -3.79 4.59
C MET A 184 27.63 -4.03 3.19
N ASP A 185 28.17 -5.01 2.48
CA ASP A 185 27.64 -5.39 1.17
C ASP A 185 26.27 -6.06 1.28
N ARG A 186 25.60 -6.21 0.14
CA ARG A 186 24.23 -6.72 0.07
C ARG A 186 24.13 -8.18 0.54
N HIS A 187 25.10 -9.01 0.19
CA HIS A 187 25.12 -10.42 0.55
C HIS A 187 25.18 -10.58 2.06
N GLN A 188 26.12 -9.88 2.70
CA GLN A 188 26.25 -9.82 4.15
C GLN A 188 24.97 -9.28 4.80
N ALA A 189 24.43 -8.17 4.30
CA ALA A 189 23.22 -7.55 4.85
C ALA A 189 22.01 -8.50 4.85
N LEU A 190 21.80 -9.27 3.77
CA LEU A 190 20.71 -10.23 3.69
C LEU A 190 20.89 -11.40 4.66
N ALA A 191 22.13 -11.87 4.87
CA ALA A 191 22.44 -12.91 5.84
C ALA A 191 22.18 -12.43 7.28
N GLU A 192 22.68 -11.25 7.63
CA GLU A 192 22.47 -10.63 8.94
C GLU A 192 20.98 -10.40 9.24
N LEU A 193 20.22 -9.89 8.27
CA LEU A 193 18.77 -9.69 8.41
C LEU A 193 18.01 -11.00 8.64
N ALA A 194 18.42 -12.10 7.99
CA ALA A 194 17.82 -13.40 8.20
C ALA A 194 18.12 -13.97 9.60
N GLU A 195 19.31 -13.69 10.14
CA GLU A 195 19.68 -14.06 11.51
C GLU A 195 18.95 -13.21 12.54
N TRP A 196 18.98 -11.88 12.38
CA TRP A 196 18.34 -10.92 13.27
C TRP A 196 16.82 -11.06 13.32
N GLY A 197 16.19 -11.50 12.22
CA GLY A 197 14.76 -11.78 12.15
C GLY A 197 14.31 -12.92 13.09
N GLN A 198 15.24 -13.73 13.60
CA GLN A 198 14.96 -14.81 14.57
C GLN A 198 15.13 -14.35 16.02
N GLN A 199 15.35 -13.06 16.25
CA GLN A 199 15.73 -12.50 17.54
C GLN A 199 14.77 -11.36 17.91
N PRO A 200 14.63 -11.03 19.21
CA PRO A 200 13.73 -9.97 19.68
C PRO A 200 14.32 -8.57 19.47
N LEU A 201 14.79 -8.26 18.27
CA LEU A 201 15.32 -6.95 17.93
C LEU A 201 14.18 -6.00 17.52
N PRO A 202 14.18 -4.73 17.97
CA PRO A 202 13.12 -3.76 17.68
C PRO A 202 13.23 -3.17 16.25
N ILE A 203 13.61 -3.98 15.26
CA ILE A 203 13.70 -3.53 13.87
C ILE A 203 12.29 -3.27 13.35
N SER A 204 12.12 -2.12 12.69
CA SER A 204 10.85 -1.66 12.14
C SER A 204 10.97 -1.16 10.70
N ALA A 205 12.18 -1.09 10.14
CA ALA A 205 12.46 -0.90 8.73
C ALA A 205 13.89 -1.39 8.42
N ALA A 206 14.11 -1.94 7.23
CA ALA A 206 15.44 -2.30 6.76
C ALA A 206 15.53 -2.16 5.23
N CYS A 207 16.55 -1.44 4.77
CA CYS A 207 16.79 -1.15 3.37
C CYS A 207 18.30 -1.20 3.06
N HIS A 208 18.71 -1.87 1.99
CA HIS A 208 20.08 -1.83 1.47
C HIS A 208 20.09 -1.08 0.13
N ASP A 209 20.87 0.00 0.06
CA ASP A 209 20.91 0.92 -1.10
C ASP A 209 21.96 0.55 -2.16
N GLY A 210 22.70 -0.54 -1.95
CA GLY A 210 23.84 -0.95 -2.78
C GLY A 210 25.19 -0.72 -2.10
N GLU A 211 25.27 0.19 -1.11
CA GLU A 211 26.50 0.49 -0.38
C GLU A 211 26.42 0.12 1.09
N ALA A 212 25.26 0.30 1.73
CA ALA A 212 25.09 0.09 3.15
C ALA A 212 23.68 -0.43 3.49
N LEU A 213 23.60 -1.12 4.63
CA LEU A 213 22.35 -1.49 5.26
C LEU A 213 21.86 -0.33 6.15
N HIS A 214 20.67 0.17 5.87
CA HIS A 214 19.94 1.13 6.69
C HIS A 214 18.91 0.39 7.53
N LEU A 215 18.87 0.66 8.83
CA LEU A 215 17.93 0.06 9.78
C LEU A 215 17.16 1.14 10.53
N ARG A 216 15.89 0.88 10.84
CA ARG A 216 15.12 1.67 11.80
C ARG A 216 14.78 0.80 13.00
N LEU A 217 15.12 1.28 14.18
CA LEU A 217 14.82 0.67 15.47
C LEU A 217 13.74 1.47 16.17
N GLU A 218 12.69 0.81 16.64
CA GLU A 218 11.58 1.47 17.32
C GLU A 218 11.02 0.68 18.49
N GLY A 219 10.75 1.35 19.59
CA GLY A 219 10.22 0.72 20.79
C GLY A 219 10.33 1.62 22.02
N GLY A 220 10.62 1.01 23.17
CA GLY A 220 11.02 1.74 24.38
C GLY A 220 12.51 2.08 24.35
N GLU A 221 12.91 3.15 25.03
CA GLU A 221 14.28 3.67 25.09
C GLU A 221 15.32 2.57 25.36
N GLY A 222 15.13 1.76 26.41
CA GLY A 222 16.07 0.69 26.76
C GLY A 222 16.23 -0.38 25.67
N SER A 223 15.15 -0.74 24.97
CA SER A 223 15.20 -1.72 23.88
C SER A 223 15.97 -1.18 22.67
N VAL A 224 15.70 0.08 22.30
CA VAL A 224 16.40 0.74 21.19
C VAL A 224 17.88 0.92 21.49
N GLN A 225 18.24 1.36 22.71
CA GLN A 225 19.64 1.54 23.10
C GLN A 225 20.40 0.20 23.16
N SER A 226 19.78 -0.86 23.70
CA SER A 226 20.38 -2.20 23.69
C SER A 226 20.62 -2.72 22.27
N ALA A 227 19.66 -2.51 21.36
CA ALA A 227 19.80 -2.91 19.96
C ALA A 227 20.88 -2.09 19.24
N ARG A 228 20.98 -0.78 19.49
CA ARG A 228 22.07 0.08 18.97
C ARG A 228 23.44 -0.44 19.39
N GLN A 229 23.63 -0.75 20.67
CA GLN A 229 24.93 -1.25 21.18
C GLN A 229 25.34 -2.56 20.53
N ARG A 230 24.36 -3.41 20.22
CA ARG A 230 24.58 -4.72 19.59
C ARG A 230 24.84 -4.63 18.09
N LEU A 231 24.05 -3.83 17.37
CA LEU A 231 24.11 -3.73 15.90
C LEU A 231 25.21 -2.76 15.42
N GLY A 232 25.56 -1.76 16.23
CA GLY A 232 26.52 -0.73 15.86
C GLY A 232 26.02 0.19 14.75
N GLY A 233 26.93 0.70 13.93
CA GLY A 233 26.64 1.60 12.82
C GLY A 233 26.55 3.08 13.18
N ASP A 234 26.54 3.92 12.16
CA ASP A 234 26.43 5.37 12.28
C ASP A 234 24.97 5.79 12.38
N VAL A 235 24.72 6.90 13.09
CA VAL A 235 23.36 7.46 13.17
C VAL A 235 22.94 7.98 11.80
N LEU A 236 21.77 7.55 11.35
CA LEU A 236 21.14 7.96 10.10
C LEU A 236 20.01 8.96 10.36
N ASP A 237 19.87 9.94 9.48
CA ASP A 237 18.72 10.84 9.50
C ASP A 237 17.42 10.09 9.17
N SER A 238 16.42 10.19 10.04
CA SER A 238 15.09 9.60 9.86
C SER A 238 14.39 9.99 8.55
N ARG A 239 14.76 11.13 7.93
CA ARG A 239 14.24 11.57 6.62
C ARG A 239 14.42 10.51 5.55
N PHE A 240 15.48 9.69 5.64
CA PHE A 240 15.74 8.57 4.73
C PHE A 240 14.50 7.67 4.53
N TRP A 241 13.77 7.34 5.60
CA TRP A 241 12.60 6.47 5.51
C TRP A 241 11.42 7.14 4.82
N SER A 242 11.25 8.44 5.03
CA SER A 242 10.23 9.22 4.32
C SER A 242 10.60 9.38 2.85
N ASP A 243 11.88 9.49 2.51
CA ASP A 243 12.35 9.60 1.14
C ASP A 243 12.28 8.25 0.42
N LEU A 244 12.58 7.14 1.09
CA LEU A 244 12.36 5.79 0.58
C LEU A 244 10.88 5.55 0.28
N ARG A 245 10.01 5.83 1.26
CA ARG A 245 8.56 5.66 1.14
C ARG A 245 7.98 6.45 -0.04
N GLU A 246 8.39 7.70 -0.18
CA GLU A 246 7.90 8.61 -1.23
C GLU A 246 8.70 8.54 -2.54
N GLN A 247 9.64 7.59 -2.66
CA GLN A 247 10.49 7.41 -3.86
C GLN A 247 11.33 8.64 -4.24
N ARG A 248 11.87 9.35 -3.23
CA ARG A 248 12.71 10.55 -3.37
C ARG A 248 14.22 10.28 -3.22
N LEU A 249 14.63 9.06 -2.86
CA LEU A 249 16.05 8.70 -2.83
C LEU A 249 16.68 8.79 -4.22
N ALA A 250 18.00 9.04 -4.27
CA ALA A 250 18.75 9.19 -5.53
C ALA A 250 18.55 8.01 -6.51
N PHE A 251 18.40 6.79 -5.99
CA PHE A 251 18.07 5.59 -6.78
C PHE A 251 16.86 5.78 -7.71
N PHE A 252 15.84 6.53 -7.28
CA PHE A 252 14.61 6.69 -8.06
C PHE A 252 14.74 7.72 -9.20
N ASN A 253 15.77 8.58 -9.17
CA ASN A 253 16.02 9.61 -10.18
C ASN A 253 16.55 9.04 -11.51
N ASP A 254 17.06 7.80 -11.52
CA ASP A 254 17.48 7.12 -12.75
C ASP A 254 16.29 6.99 -13.72
N PRO A 255 16.41 7.37 -15.01
CA PRO A 255 15.30 7.33 -15.96
C PRO A 255 14.93 5.91 -16.43
N ALA A 256 15.73 4.89 -16.11
CA ALA A 256 15.46 3.51 -16.50
C ALA A 256 14.10 3.04 -15.94
N PRO A 257 13.43 2.09 -16.63
CA PRO A 257 12.18 1.53 -16.16
C PRO A 257 12.30 1.00 -14.72
N LEU A 258 11.39 1.49 -13.85
CA LEU A 258 11.32 1.04 -12.47
C LEU A 258 10.45 -0.21 -12.36
N TRP A 259 10.99 -1.22 -11.72
CA TRP A 259 10.34 -2.47 -11.40
C TRP A 259 10.26 -2.64 -9.89
N ARG A 260 9.15 -3.20 -9.44
CA ARG A 260 8.95 -3.63 -8.06
C ARG A 260 8.83 -5.14 -8.05
N LEU A 261 9.74 -5.80 -7.35
CA LEU A 261 9.70 -7.22 -7.10
C LEU A 261 9.29 -7.44 -5.65
N SER A 262 8.50 -8.47 -5.43
CA SER A 262 8.17 -8.96 -4.10
C SER A 262 8.45 -10.45 -4.09
N VAL A 263 9.37 -10.83 -3.22
CA VAL A 263 9.99 -12.15 -3.12
C VAL A 263 10.01 -12.59 -1.66
N PRO A 264 10.13 -13.89 -1.36
CA PRO A 264 10.40 -14.34 0.01
C PRO A 264 11.63 -13.65 0.62
N THR A 265 11.62 -13.38 1.91
CA THR A 265 12.74 -12.70 2.60
C THR A 265 14.06 -13.48 2.45
N ALA A 266 13.99 -14.81 2.47
CA ALA A 266 15.14 -15.70 2.35
C ALA A 266 15.57 -16.00 0.89
N SER A 267 15.15 -15.20 -0.09
CA SER A 267 15.51 -15.41 -1.50
C SER A 267 16.98 -15.10 -1.83
N GLY A 268 17.74 -14.48 -0.92
CA GLY A 268 19.11 -14.07 -1.18
C GLY A 268 19.21 -12.98 -2.26
N GLU A 269 20.35 -12.97 -2.96
CA GLU A 269 20.57 -12.07 -4.09
C GLU A 269 19.88 -12.57 -5.35
N LEU A 270 19.39 -11.63 -6.16
CA LEU A 270 18.79 -11.93 -7.46
C LEU A 270 19.73 -11.44 -8.56
N ASP A 271 20.13 -12.37 -9.43
CA ASP A 271 20.91 -12.07 -10.63
C ASP A 271 20.00 -11.43 -11.69
N LEU A 272 19.84 -10.11 -11.56
CA LEU A 272 19.01 -9.27 -12.42
C LEU A 272 19.85 -8.10 -12.94
N PRO A 273 19.85 -7.85 -14.25
CA PRO A 273 20.58 -6.73 -14.84
C PRO A 273 19.97 -5.41 -14.38
N GLY A 274 20.81 -4.48 -13.93
CA GLY A 274 20.40 -3.15 -13.50
C GLY A 274 20.70 -2.86 -12.02
N GLN A 275 20.33 -1.67 -11.58
CA GLN A 275 20.55 -1.25 -10.20
C GLN A 275 19.42 -1.74 -9.31
N GLN A 276 19.78 -2.27 -8.14
CA GLN A 276 18.83 -2.81 -7.16
C GLN A 276 18.94 -2.08 -5.83
N LEU A 277 17.80 -1.66 -5.30
CA LEU A 277 17.62 -1.23 -3.91
C LEU A 277 16.75 -2.29 -3.21
N VAL A 278 17.28 -2.86 -2.13
CA VAL A 278 16.63 -3.92 -1.36
C VAL A 278 15.87 -3.27 -0.22
N ASP A 279 14.56 -3.48 -0.15
CA ASP A 279 13.70 -2.93 0.89
C ASP A 279 13.01 -4.07 1.64
N TRP A 280 12.31 -3.74 2.72
CA TRP A 280 11.52 -4.67 3.51
C TRP A 280 12.34 -5.85 4.05
N GLY A 281 13.58 -5.56 4.45
CA GLY A 281 14.49 -6.57 4.97
C GLY A 281 14.79 -7.70 3.99
N GLY A 282 14.64 -7.46 2.68
CA GLY A 282 14.84 -8.50 1.67
C GLY A 282 13.55 -9.10 1.10
N ALA A 283 12.37 -8.60 1.44
CA ALA A 283 11.13 -9.05 0.78
C ALA A 283 10.73 -8.20 -0.45
N GLN A 284 11.24 -6.96 -0.55
CA GLN A 284 10.99 -6.07 -1.69
C GLN A 284 12.29 -5.74 -2.41
N ARG A 285 12.28 -5.74 -3.75
CA ARG A 285 13.38 -5.18 -4.55
C ARG A 285 12.81 -4.10 -5.45
N TRP A 286 13.40 -2.92 -5.38
CA TRP A 286 13.27 -1.93 -6.42
C TRP A 286 14.40 -2.17 -7.42
N LEU A 287 14.05 -2.24 -8.71
CA LEU A 287 14.99 -2.52 -9.79
C LEU A 287 14.85 -1.46 -10.87
N LYS A 288 15.95 -0.79 -11.23
CA LYS A 288 16.07 0.06 -12.41
C LYS A 288 16.71 -0.75 -13.53
N SER A 289 15.93 -1.13 -14.54
CA SER A 289 16.39 -2.06 -15.58
C SER A 289 15.66 -1.87 -16.91
N THR A 290 16.41 -1.96 -18.00
CA THR A 290 15.91 -2.01 -19.38
C THR A 290 15.73 -3.43 -19.89
N ALA A 291 15.99 -4.45 -19.07
CA ALA A 291 15.83 -5.83 -19.48
C ALA A 291 14.38 -6.15 -19.84
N PRO A 292 14.15 -7.13 -20.75
CA PRO A 292 12.80 -7.53 -21.13
C PRO A 292 11.96 -7.98 -19.92
N ALA A 293 10.69 -7.59 -19.91
CA ALA A 293 9.74 -7.90 -18.84
C ALA A 293 9.66 -9.40 -18.49
N HIS A 294 9.69 -10.28 -19.50
CA HIS A 294 9.63 -11.72 -19.30
C HIS A 294 10.82 -12.24 -18.49
N LEU A 295 12.03 -11.77 -18.78
CA LEU A 295 13.26 -12.18 -18.05
C LEU A 295 13.18 -11.76 -16.58
N ILE A 296 12.77 -10.52 -16.30
CA ILE A 296 12.65 -10.02 -14.92
C ILE A 296 11.61 -10.86 -14.14
N ARG A 297 10.47 -11.16 -14.77
CA ARG A 297 9.41 -11.97 -14.17
C ARG A 297 9.84 -13.41 -13.93
N GLU A 298 10.55 -14.03 -14.88
CA GLU A 298 11.07 -15.39 -14.75
C GLU A 298 12.04 -15.51 -13.57
N GLN A 299 12.95 -14.55 -13.40
CA GLN A 299 13.88 -14.56 -12.27
C GLN A 299 13.16 -14.38 -10.92
N ALA A 300 12.18 -13.47 -10.84
CA ALA A 300 11.36 -13.34 -9.64
C ALA A 300 10.57 -14.62 -9.35
N ALA A 301 10.02 -15.27 -10.39
CA ALA A 301 9.23 -16.49 -10.26
C ALA A 301 10.06 -17.69 -9.80
N LYS A 302 11.33 -17.81 -10.22
CA LYS A 302 12.25 -18.89 -9.78
C LYS A 302 12.42 -18.97 -8.26
N VAL A 303 12.31 -17.83 -7.58
CA VAL A 303 12.39 -17.75 -6.12
C VAL A 303 11.03 -17.67 -5.43
N GLY A 304 9.93 -17.93 -6.16
CA GLY A 304 8.56 -17.89 -5.64
C GLY A 304 7.99 -16.47 -5.46
N GLY A 305 8.57 -15.46 -6.11
CA GLY A 305 8.10 -14.09 -6.10
C GLY A 305 7.42 -13.66 -7.40
N HIS A 306 7.16 -12.36 -7.49
CA HIS A 306 6.57 -11.73 -8.67
C HIS A 306 7.12 -10.32 -8.89
N ALA A 307 7.03 -9.84 -10.14
CA ALA A 307 7.53 -8.55 -10.56
C ALA A 307 6.46 -7.75 -11.32
N THR A 308 6.34 -6.48 -10.99
CA THR A 308 5.46 -5.51 -11.65
C THR A 308 6.23 -4.27 -12.05
N ARG A 309 5.96 -3.73 -13.23
CA ARG A 309 6.52 -2.44 -13.65
C ARG A 309 5.78 -1.32 -12.94
N TYR A 310 6.52 -0.38 -12.36
CA TYR A 310 5.98 0.80 -11.68
C TYR A 310 5.73 1.94 -12.68
N ALA A 311 4.91 1.66 -13.70
CA ALA A 311 4.51 2.59 -14.73
C ALA A 311 3.16 2.14 -15.33
N PRO A 312 2.41 3.04 -16.00
CA PRO A 312 1.17 2.63 -16.66
C PRO A 312 1.41 1.61 -17.77
N GLY A 313 0.45 0.70 -17.93
CA GLY A 313 0.39 -0.21 -19.08
C GLY A 313 0.35 -1.68 -18.72
N ASP A 314 0.61 -2.53 -19.71
CA ASP A 314 0.38 -3.98 -19.61
C ASP A 314 1.23 -4.65 -18.52
N ASP A 315 2.40 -4.10 -18.24
CA ASP A 315 3.32 -4.66 -17.24
C ASP A 315 3.09 -4.18 -15.80
N SER A 316 2.06 -3.36 -15.58
CA SER A 316 1.73 -2.79 -14.27
C SER A 316 1.12 -3.79 -13.28
N SER A 317 0.72 -4.97 -13.77
CA SER A 317 0.21 -6.08 -12.97
C SER A 317 1.04 -7.34 -13.20
N ALA A 318 1.20 -8.15 -12.15
CA ALA A 318 1.82 -9.46 -12.28
C ALA A 318 0.83 -10.40 -12.99
N PRO A 319 1.27 -11.22 -13.95
CA PRO A 319 0.42 -12.23 -14.57
C PRO A 319 -0.23 -13.13 -13.52
N LEU A 320 -1.53 -13.39 -13.65
CA LEU A 320 -2.25 -14.29 -12.76
C LEU A 320 -2.29 -15.71 -13.34
N PRO A 321 -2.09 -16.75 -12.51
CA PRO A 321 -2.52 -18.09 -12.83
C PRO A 321 -4.01 -18.11 -13.21
N ALA A 322 -4.39 -18.93 -14.19
CA ALA A 322 -5.76 -19.00 -14.70
C ALA A 322 -6.81 -19.24 -13.61
N ALA A 323 -6.48 -20.04 -12.60
CA ALA A 323 -7.36 -20.29 -11.45
C ALA A 323 -7.63 -19.02 -10.63
N LEU A 324 -6.63 -18.16 -10.41
CA LEU A 324 -6.82 -16.89 -9.71
C LEU A 324 -7.58 -15.88 -10.57
N MET A 325 -7.31 -15.83 -11.88
CA MET A 325 -8.06 -14.97 -12.80
C MET A 325 -9.56 -15.28 -12.76
N ARG A 326 -9.94 -16.56 -12.73
CA ARG A 326 -11.35 -16.98 -12.60
C ARG A 326 -12.01 -16.40 -11.35
N TYR A 327 -11.31 -16.35 -10.20
CA TYR A 327 -11.86 -15.76 -8.98
C TYR A 327 -11.98 -14.24 -9.08
N HIS A 328 -11.00 -13.56 -9.70
CA HIS A 328 -11.10 -12.13 -9.96
C HIS A 328 -12.33 -11.79 -10.83
N LEU A 329 -12.54 -12.54 -11.93
CA LEU A 329 -13.71 -12.38 -12.80
C LEU A 329 -15.02 -12.64 -12.06
N ALA A 330 -15.09 -13.72 -11.28
CA ALA A 330 -16.28 -14.04 -10.49
C ALA A 330 -16.60 -12.93 -9.47
N LEU A 331 -15.58 -12.40 -8.78
CA LEU A 331 -15.75 -11.29 -7.84
C LEU A 331 -16.21 -10.01 -8.55
N LYS A 332 -15.61 -9.71 -9.71
CA LYS A 332 -16.02 -8.57 -10.55
C LYS A 332 -17.48 -8.71 -10.97
N GLN A 333 -17.90 -9.88 -11.44
CA GLN A 333 -19.29 -10.13 -11.82
C GLN A 333 -20.27 -10.00 -10.65
N GLN A 334 -19.86 -10.39 -9.44
CA GLN A 334 -20.70 -10.26 -8.24
C GLN A 334 -20.83 -8.83 -7.74
N LEU A 335 -19.76 -8.02 -7.81
CA LEU A 335 -19.75 -6.66 -7.27
C LEU A 335 -20.05 -5.58 -8.32
N ASP A 336 -19.74 -5.83 -9.58
CA ASP A 336 -19.92 -4.92 -10.70
C ASP A 336 -20.20 -5.69 -12.01
N PRO A 337 -21.41 -6.23 -12.16
CA PRO A 337 -21.78 -7.10 -13.29
C PRO A 337 -21.75 -6.39 -14.65
N GLN A 338 -21.85 -5.06 -14.68
CA GLN A 338 -21.80 -4.27 -15.92
C GLN A 338 -20.40 -3.79 -16.29
N GLY A 339 -19.39 -4.04 -15.45
CA GLY A 339 -18.03 -3.62 -15.77
C GLY A 339 -17.79 -2.11 -15.62
N VAL A 340 -18.63 -1.39 -14.86
CA VAL A 340 -18.63 0.09 -14.88
C VAL A 340 -17.40 0.70 -14.20
N PHE A 341 -16.86 0.08 -13.15
CA PHE A 341 -15.80 0.68 -12.34
C PHE A 341 -14.40 0.31 -12.83
N ASN A 342 -13.64 1.35 -13.18
CA ASN A 342 -12.22 1.25 -13.57
C ASN A 342 -11.92 0.07 -14.50
N PRO A 343 -12.70 -0.12 -15.60
CA PRO A 343 -12.51 -1.28 -16.47
C PRO A 343 -11.11 -1.31 -17.05
N GLY A 344 -10.53 -2.49 -17.07
CA GLY A 344 -9.20 -2.76 -17.57
C GLY A 344 -8.08 -2.28 -16.65
N ARG A 345 -8.34 -1.64 -15.50
CA ARG A 345 -7.29 -1.01 -14.67
C ARG A 345 -6.28 -2.02 -14.13
N LEU A 346 -6.78 -3.14 -13.58
CA LEU A 346 -5.94 -4.16 -12.95
C LEU A 346 -5.50 -5.22 -13.97
N TYR A 347 -6.44 -5.74 -14.76
CA TYR A 347 -6.20 -6.67 -15.86
C TYR A 347 -7.12 -6.29 -17.04
N PRO A 348 -6.74 -6.58 -18.30
CA PRO A 348 -7.56 -6.24 -19.47
C PRO A 348 -9.00 -6.74 -19.40
N ASP A 349 -9.18 -7.93 -18.82
CA ASP A 349 -10.47 -8.64 -18.80
C ASP A 349 -11.33 -8.31 -17.56
N LEU A 350 -10.87 -7.41 -16.67
CA LEU A 350 -11.60 -7.02 -15.45
C LEU A 350 -12.32 -5.69 -15.59
#